data_AF-A0A957ECQ9-F1
#
_entry.id   AF-A0A957ECQ9-F1
#
_cell.length_a   1.000
_cell.length_b   1.000
_cell.length_c   1.000
_cell.angle_alpha   90.00
_cell.angle_beta   90.00
_cell.angle_gamma   90.00
#
_symmetry.space_group_name_H-M   'P 1'
#
loop_
_entity.id
_entity.type
_entity.pdbx_description
1 polymer ?
#
loop_
_entity_poly.entity_id
_entity_poly.type
_entity_poly.pdbx_seq_one_letter_code
_entity_poly.pdbx_strand_id
1 'polypeptide(L)'
;MPSEGLIGGQSLGSGATPSVSLSPAALTNGGLVVQVIVFDSNNATTVDAVSWNGSALTQEGTQVNNDWLSNRRLAISTWVLINPDADGSSYNLAITLSETVVDAAVVYWFLNDCDQTDFASSFTSATGTGGADDTPTVDLTSVNADAWLVGTAALVGGGSGGGYWTPGTGVTEKVDDATGINASADFRYTGIYRQEASTGTYTLESTANSAGQWVIAAIEVKPAGASAIEGSLDATLDNVTLTAAGSVDVEGSLDTTLDNITLSAAGVAGSIEGVLNVTLDNVTLSGAGSVGSDIEGVLNVTLDDISLVGSGAAGLISGSLNATLDDITLAASGTLGVAIPVVSITSGPIPLALQLYESRNGPLIADFSDATSCVIDNGRHGFRSLTCFIPMPLELAFSYAEQGKAKWLSLNYGCGVVWEGRLEDPNVVITEDETGLELTAFGSWRAMFDLPYTAMWSASGTAGWQILTVEQLDLTTPEKFEIDNNNRLYIAPKKNETFQNSPNKVGRLGFQVPHQSGREFVGVQFDFELTAASTWQIRLRSADAEWGSGADLWTLNGTGSAQTGSINLTFSAAASLQFIMFYNSGTPATYTGETG
;
A
#
# COMPACT_ATOMS: atom_id res chain seq x y z
N MET A 1 5.82 -1.62 11.22
CA MET A 1 5.99 -1.35 12.65
C MET A 1 5.45 0.04 12.95
N PRO A 2 4.73 0.24 14.07
CA PRO A 2 4.44 1.57 14.57
C PRO A 2 5.71 2.41 14.72
N SER A 3 5.59 3.73 14.62
CA SER A 3 6.71 4.65 14.80
C SER A 3 6.32 5.89 15.59
N GLU A 4 7.31 6.61 16.12
CA GLU A 4 7.06 7.73 17.04
C GLU A 4 6.45 8.93 16.31
N GLY A 5 5.40 9.49 16.91
CA GLY A 5 4.93 10.84 16.61
C GLY A 5 5.32 11.79 17.74
N LEU A 6 4.39 12.03 18.66
CA LEU A 6 4.60 12.83 19.88
C LEU A 6 4.43 11.92 21.10
N ILE A 7 5.45 11.81 21.93
CA ILE A 7 5.41 11.08 23.19
C ILE A 7 5.80 12.02 24.32
N GLY A 8 5.05 12.00 25.41
CA GLY A 8 5.32 12.85 26.55
C GLY A 8 4.47 12.51 27.76
N GLY A 9 4.73 13.19 28.86
CA GLY A 9 3.92 13.11 30.06
C GLY A 9 3.83 14.44 30.77
N GLN A 10 2.78 14.60 31.57
CA GLN A 10 2.53 15.85 32.28
C GLN A 10 1.82 15.59 33.60
N SER A 11 2.33 16.22 34.66
CA SER A 11 1.64 16.33 35.94
C SER A 11 0.40 17.23 35.79
N LEU A 12 -0.73 16.75 36.30
CA LEU A 12 -2.04 17.42 36.24
C LEU A 12 -2.38 18.11 37.56
N GLY A 13 -1.73 17.72 38.66
CA GLY A 13 -2.04 18.22 39.99
C GLY A 13 -3.35 17.66 40.55
N SER A 14 -3.78 18.23 41.67
CA SER A 14 -5.07 17.91 42.31
C SER A 14 -6.25 18.50 41.53
N GLY A 15 -7.35 17.75 41.37
CA GLY A 15 -8.58 18.23 40.73
C GLY A 15 -9.51 17.10 40.30
N ALA A 16 -10.65 17.42 39.69
CA ALA A 16 -11.63 16.44 39.18
C ALA A 16 -11.77 16.44 37.64
N THR A 17 -11.35 17.52 36.96
CA THR A 17 -11.46 17.64 35.50
C THR A 17 -10.19 18.26 34.89
N PRO A 18 -9.02 17.59 34.99
CA PRO A 18 -7.80 18.11 34.42
C PRO A 18 -7.81 18.05 32.88
N SER A 19 -7.04 18.95 32.26
CA SER A 19 -6.86 18.98 30.80
C SER A 19 -5.46 19.41 30.42
N VAL A 20 -4.97 18.90 29.29
CA VAL A 20 -3.67 19.27 28.71
C VAL A 20 -3.86 19.74 27.27
N SER A 21 -3.22 20.85 26.91
CA SER A 21 -3.16 21.33 25.52
C SER A 21 -1.89 20.82 24.85
N LEU A 22 -2.03 20.07 23.76
CA LEU A 22 -0.94 19.42 23.03
C LEU A 22 -1.01 19.79 21.54
N SER A 23 0.14 19.73 20.86
CA SER A 23 0.25 20.00 19.42
C SER A 23 1.01 18.91 18.67
N PRO A 24 0.42 17.70 18.52
CA PRO A 24 1.04 16.62 17.77
C PRO A 24 1.13 16.97 16.28
N ALA A 25 2.26 16.65 15.65
CA ALA A 25 2.44 16.76 14.21
C ALA A 25 1.54 15.77 13.46
N ALA A 26 1.36 15.99 12.15
CA ALA A 26 0.56 15.11 11.31
C ALA A 26 1.02 13.66 11.39
N LEU A 27 0.05 12.75 11.57
CA LEU A 27 0.29 11.31 11.68
C LEU A 27 -0.13 10.58 10.41
N THR A 28 0.60 9.52 10.07
CA THR A 28 0.23 8.55 9.02
C THR A 28 -0.33 7.31 9.69
N ASN A 29 -1.57 6.91 9.40
CA ASN A 29 -2.27 5.82 10.09
C ASN A 29 -2.13 5.97 11.63
N GLY A 30 -2.62 7.10 12.14
CA GLY A 30 -2.37 7.52 13.52
C GLY A 30 -3.07 6.65 14.56
N GLY A 31 -2.39 6.46 15.70
CA GLY A 31 -2.96 5.92 16.93
C GLY A 31 -2.59 6.81 18.12
N LEU A 32 -3.50 6.96 19.06
CA LEU A 32 -3.26 7.64 20.33
C LEU A 32 -3.47 6.65 21.48
N VAL A 33 -2.45 6.47 22.32
CA VAL A 33 -2.58 5.81 23.63
C VAL A 33 -2.42 6.86 24.73
N VAL A 34 -3.33 6.86 25.70
CA VAL A 34 -3.30 7.74 26.87
C VAL A 34 -3.37 6.89 28.13
N GLN A 35 -2.39 7.05 29.00
CA GLN A 35 -2.31 6.40 30.29
C GLN A 35 -2.48 7.45 31.38
N VAL A 36 -3.63 7.42 32.05
CA VAL A 36 -3.96 8.35 33.13
C VAL A 36 -3.57 7.71 34.45
N ILE A 37 -2.74 8.41 35.21
CA ILE A 37 -2.25 7.99 36.52
C ILE A 37 -3.00 8.77 37.58
N VAL A 38 -3.62 8.06 38.52
CA VAL A 38 -4.38 8.65 39.62
C VAL A 38 -3.78 8.21 40.95
N PHE A 39 -3.50 9.20 41.80
CA PHE A 39 -3.16 8.99 43.19
C PHE A 39 -4.23 9.59 44.10
N ASP A 40 -4.82 8.77 44.96
CA ASP A 40 -5.87 9.19 45.88
C ASP A 40 -5.72 8.59 47.29
N SER A 41 -6.50 9.14 48.22
CA SER A 41 -6.51 8.75 49.64
C SER A 41 -7.84 8.09 50.08
N ASN A 42 -8.75 7.83 49.14
CA ASN A 42 -10.12 7.35 49.42
C ASN A 42 -10.42 5.98 48.80
N ASN A 43 -9.48 5.44 48.01
CA ASN A 43 -9.54 4.12 47.41
C ASN A 43 -10.75 3.89 46.48
N ALA A 44 -11.28 4.96 45.88
CA ALA A 44 -12.56 4.92 45.16
C ALA A 44 -12.57 5.68 43.82
N THR A 45 -11.57 6.53 43.54
CA THR A 45 -11.66 7.43 42.38
C THR A 45 -11.51 6.69 41.05
N THR A 46 -12.43 6.88 40.12
CA THR A 46 -12.35 6.34 38.75
C THR A 46 -12.04 7.42 37.73
N VAL A 47 -11.44 7.02 36.62
CA VAL A 47 -11.37 7.84 35.41
C VAL A 47 -12.61 7.51 34.60
N ASP A 48 -13.57 8.44 34.57
CA ASP A 48 -14.90 8.20 33.99
C ASP A 48 -14.91 8.43 32.47
N ALA A 49 -14.07 9.35 31.97
CA ALA A 49 -13.93 9.61 30.55
C ALA A 49 -12.58 10.25 30.22
N VAL A 50 -12.08 9.95 29.02
CA VAL A 50 -10.96 10.64 28.39
C VAL A 50 -11.37 11.03 26.97
N SER A 51 -11.09 12.26 26.55
CA SER A 51 -11.36 12.73 25.19
C SER A 51 -10.21 13.55 24.61
N TRP A 52 -10.04 13.44 23.30
CA TRP A 52 -9.08 14.19 22.50
C TRP A 52 -9.83 15.03 21.48
N ASN A 53 -9.70 16.35 21.58
CA ASN A 53 -10.44 17.30 20.73
C ASN A 53 -11.97 17.05 20.69
N GLY A 54 -12.54 16.56 21.80
CA GLY A 54 -13.95 16.19 21.90
C GLY A 54 -14.29 14.77 21.44
N SER A 55 -13.39 14.06 20.75
CA SER A 55 -13.53 12.64 20.42
C SER A 55 -13.24 11.77 21.64
N ALA A 56 -14.18 10.88 22.01
CA ALA A 56 -14.01 9.99 23.14
C ALA A 56 -12.96 8.90 22.85
N LEU A 57 -12.11 8.60 23.83
CA LEU A 57 -11.21 7.46 23.79
C LEU A 57 -11.92 6.20 24.33
N THR A 58 -11.52 5.04 23.83
CA THR A 58 -11.93 3.72 24.33
C THR A 58 -11.03 3.30 25.48
N GLN A 59 -11.59 2.75 26.57
CA GLN A 59 -10.80 2.24 27.68
C GLN A 59 -10.39 0.79 27.43
N GLU A 60 -9.09 0.50 27.48
CA GLU A 60 -8.54 -0.85 27.32
C GLU A 60 -8.42 -1.60 28.65
N GLY A 61 -8.14 -0.86 29.73
CA GLY A 61 -7.99 -1.47 31.04
C GLY A 61 -7.62 -0.48 32.13
N THR A 62 -7.76 -0.92 33.37
CA THR A 62 -7.29 -0.19 34.54
C THR A 62 -6.62 -1.15 35.51
N GLN A 63 -5.40 -0.82 35.91
CA GLN A 63 -4.74 -1.48 37.02
C GLN A 63 -4.70 -0.58 38.24
N VAL A 64 -4.98 -1.17 39.39
CA VAL A 64 -5.03 -0.47 40.66
C VAL A 64 -4.12 -1.18 41.65
N ASN A 65 -3.27 -0.42 42.32
CA ASN A 65 -2.53 -0.85 43.49
C ASN A 65 -3.00 -0.08 44.71
N ASN A 66 -3.63 -0.78 45.65
CA ASN A 66 -4.09 -0.23 46.92
C ASN A 66 -3.11 -0.68 48.01
N ASP A 67 -2.41 0.22 48.70
CA ASP A 67 -1.45 -0.18 49.75
C ASP A 67 -2.05 -0.17 51.15
N TRP A 68 -1.46 -1.04 51.98
CA TRP A 68 -1.84 -1.38 53.33
C TRP A 68 -1.38 -0.31 54.34
N LEU A 69 -2.27 0.01 55.29
CA LEU A 69 -2.11 0.90 56.46
C LEU A 69 -2.46 2.39 56.31
N SER A 70 -2.64 2.96 55.10
CA SER A 70 -2.83 4.43 54.98
C SER A 70 -3.79 4.94 53.89
N ASN A 71 -4.75 4.12 53.47
CA ASN A 71 -5.81 4.49 52.51
C ASN A 71 -5.29 5.07 51.18
N ARG A 72 -4.11 4.66 50.71
CA ARG A 72 -3.54 5.19 49.46
C ARG A 72 -3.84 4.27 48.29
N ARG A 73 -4.24 4.87 47.18
CA ARG A 73 -4.50 4.21 45.91
C ARG A 73 -3.65 4.83 44.82
N LEU A 74 -2.94 3.99 44.07
CA LEU A 74 -2.25 4.36 42.84
C LEU A 74 -2.83 3.53 41.69
N ALA A 75 -3.32 4.19 40.65
CA ALA A 75 -3.97 3.52 39.52
C ALA A 75 -3.48 4.05 38.19
N ILE A 76 -3.43 3.17 37.19
CA ILE A 76 -3.20 3.52 35.79
C ILE A 76 -4.40 3.00 34.98
N SER A 77 -5.09 3.90 34.29
CA SER A 77 -6.09 3.54 33.28
C SER A 77 -5.54 3.83 31.88
N THR A 78 -5.61 2.85 30.99
CA THR A 78 -5.14 2.96 29.60
C THR A 78 -6.33 3.15 28.66
N TRP A 79 -6.20 4.14 27.78
CA TRP A 79 -7.22 4.60 26.85
C TRP A 79 -6.63 4.75 25.46
N VAL A 80 -7.41 4.49 24.42
CA VAL A 80 -6.94 4.54 23.03
C VAL A 80 -7.91 5.27 22.11
N LEU A 81 -7.38 5.89 21.05
CA LEU A 81 -8.15 6.45 19.95
C LEU A 81 -7.46 6.15 18.62
N ILE A 82 -8.24 5.60 17.69
CA ILE A 82 -7.84 5.38 16.31
C ILE A 82 -7.97 6.69 15.55
N ASN A 83 -6.97 6.99 14.71
CA ASN A 83 -6.95 8.17 13.84
C ASN A 83 -7.23 9.49 14.59
N PRO A 84 -6.43 9.83 15.63
CA PRO A 84 -6.61 11.07 16.38
C PRO A 84 -6.33 12.28 15.47
N ASP A 85 -7.07 13.38 15.68
CA ASP A 85 -6.77 14.66 15.03
C ASP A 85 -5.34 15.10 15.39
N ALA A 86 -4.46 15.19 14.40
CA ALA A 86 -3.09 15.63 14.56
C ALA A 86 -2.64 16.30 13.26
N ASP A 87 -2.36 17.59 13.30
CA ASP A 87 -1.96 18.40 12.15
C ASP A 87 -0.96 19.52 12.52
N GLY A 88 -0.44 19.48 13.75
CA GLY A 88 0.38 20.54 14.36
C GLY A 88 -0.41 21.63 15.08
N SER A 89 -1.75 21.63 15.00
CA SER A 89 -2.61 22.55 15.76
C SER A 89 -2.67 22.17 17.24
N SER A 90 -3.10 23.12 18.08
CA SER A 90 -3.30 22.85 19.51
C SER A 90 -4.68 22.26 19.77
N TYR A 91 -4.70 21.09 20.39
CA TYR A 91 -5.89 20.36 20.78
C TYR A 91 -5.85 20.00 22.27
N ASN A 92 -7.02 19.76 22.86
CA ASN A 92 -7.14 19.42 24.27
C ASN A 92 -7.33 17.93 24.48
N LEU A 93 -6.50 17.37 25.36
CA LEU A 93 -6.73 16.11 26.05
C LEU A 93 -7.49 16.41 27.34
N ALA A 94 -8.74 16.00 27.45
CA ALA A 94 -9.59 16.24 28.61
C ALA A 94 -9.86 14.93 29.36
N ILE A 95 -9.77 14.99 30.69
CA ILE A 95 -9.96 13.85 31.58
C ILE A 95 -11.06 14.20 32.58
N THR A 96 -12.00 13.27 32.79
CA THR A 96 -13.06 13.38 33.79
C THR A 96 -12.85 12.33 34.86
N LEU A 97 -12.72 12.76 36.10
CA LEU A 97 -12.57 11.91 37.27
C LEU A 97 -13.87 11.90 38.08
N SER A 98 -14.18 10.77 38.72
CA SER A 98 -15.40 10.62 39.52
C SER A 98 -15.45 11.52 40.75
N GLU A 99 -14.29 11.97 41.21
CA GLU A 99 -14.10 12.87 42.36
C GLU A 99 -12.73 13.56 42.27
N THR A 100 -12.45 14.46 43.22
CA THR A 100 -11.13 15.12 43.31
C THR A 100 -10.07 14.15 43.80
N VAL A 101 -8.94 14.09 43.10
CA VAL A 101 -7.77 13.29 43.48
C VAL A 101 -6.80 14.07 44.36
N VAL A 102 -5.89 13.35 45.03
CA VAL A 102 -4.73 13.97 45.68
C VAL A 102 -3.80 14.51 44.60
N ASP A 103 -3.49 13.67 43.61
CA ASP A 103 -2.69 14.08 42.46
C ASP A 103 -2.96 13.18 41.24
N ALA A 104 -2.65 13.69 40.06
CA ALA A 104 -2.77 12.93 38.81
C ALA A 104 -1.70 13.34 37.81
N ALA A 105 -1.40 12.44 36.89
CA ALA A 105 -0.53 12.67 35.76
C ALA A 105 -1.06 11.93 34.54
N VAL A 106 -0.55 12.30 33.37
CA VAL A 106 -0.86 11.61 32.13
C VAL A 106 0.41 11.31 31.36
N VAL A 107 0.45 10.16 30.71
CA VAL A 107 1.44 9.81 29.69
C VAL A 107 0.67 9.58 28.39
N TYR A 108 1.13 10.19 27.30
CA TYR A 108 0.47 10.09 26.00
C TYR A 108 1.46 9.65 24.92
N TRP A 109 0.96 8.84 24.00
CA TRP A 109 1.70 8.24 22.91
C TRP A 109 0.92 8.47 21.61
N PHE A 110 1.34 9.46 20.83
CA PHE A 110 0.91 9.60 19.44
C PHE A 110 1.86 8.78 18.58
N LEU A 111 1.29 7.81 17.88
CA LEU A 111 2.01 6.80 17.10
C LEU A 111 1.58 6.86 15.64
N ASN A 112 2.53 6.65 14.74
CA ASN A 112 2.31 6.43 13.31
C ASN A 112 2.21 4.94 13.01
N ASP A 113 1.73 4.62 11.82
CA ASP A 113 1.76 3.27 11.24
C ASP A 113 1.06 2.23 12.15
N CYS A 114 -0.07 2.61 12.74
CA CYS A 114 -0.91 1.77 13.59
C CYS A 114 -2.07 1.16 12.79
N ASP A 115 -2.55 -0.02 13.19
CA ASP A 115 -3.76 -0.62 12.64
C ASP A 115 -4.98 0.32 12.77
N GLN A 116 -5.69 0.57 11.67
CA GLN A 116 -6.82 1.51 11.66
C GLN A 116 -8.18 0.87 11.97
N THR A 117 -8.18 -0.42 12.27
CA THR A 117 -9.37 -1.19 12.65
C THR A 117 -9.35 -1.54 14.13
N ASP A 118 -8.19 -1.99 14.63
CA ASP A 118 -8.01 -2.46 15.99
C ASP A 118 -6.52 -2.46 16.37
N PHE A 119 -5.90 -1.30 16.60
CA PHE A 119 -4.47 -1.28 16.97
C PHE A 119 -4.18 -1.71 18.40
N ALA A 120 -5.12 -1.62 19.33
CA ALA A 120 -4.90 -2.03 20.71
C ALA A 120 -5.30 -3.50 20.88
N SER A 121 -4.34 -4.40 21.06
CA SER A 121 -4.63 -5.85 21.02
C SER A 121 -4.70 -6.53 22.39
N SER A 122 -3.85 -6.11 23.32
CA SER A 122 -3.63 -6.84 24.57
C SER A 122 -3.22 -5.90 25.70
N PHE A 123 -4.12 -5.65 26.66
CA PHE A 123 -3.80 -4.94 27.90
C PHE A 123 -3.15 -5.90 28.89
N THR A 124 -2.00 -5.54 29.43
CA THR A 124 -1.34 -6.26 30.53
C THR A 124 -0.93 -5.29 31.63
N SER A 125 -0.89 -5.78 32.86
CA SER A 125 -0.52 -4.93 33.99
C SER A 125 -0.05 -5.74 35.20
N ALA A 126 0.68 -5.09 36.09
CA ALA A 126 1.16 -5.68 37.32
C ALA A 126 1.26 -4.63 38.43
N THR A 127 1.42 -5.11 39.66
CA THR A 127 1.56 -4.29 40.86
C THR A 127 2.58 -4.90 41.79
N GLY A 128 3.41 -4.06 42.41
CA GLY A 128 4.30 -4.44 43.51
C GLY A 128 3.81 -3.87 44.83
N THR A 129 3.68 -4.72 45.85
CA THR A 129 3.42 -4.30 47.23
C THR A 129 4.76 -4.14 47.95
N GLY A 130 4.99 -2.97 48.56
CA GLY A 130 6.33 -2.51 48.96
C GLY A 130 7.13 -3.43 49.91
N GLY A 131 8.44 -3.17 49.97
CA GLY A 131 9.35 -3.72 50.98
C GLY A 131 10.79 -3.96 50.50
N ALA A 132 10.98 -4.21 49.22
CA ALA A 132 12.29 -4.34 48.57
C ALA A 132 12.25 -4.23 47.04
N ASP A 133 11.04 -4.16 46.46
CA ASP A 133 10.85 -4.18 45.01
C ASP A 133 10.87 -2.75 44.45
N ASP A 134 11.85 -2.51 43.59
CA ASP A 134 12.08 -1.29 42.84
C ASP A 134 11.95 -1.52 41.33
N THR A 135 11.51 -2.70 40.88
CA THR A 135 11.51 -3.07 39.47
C THR A 135 10.09 -3.40 38.98
N PRO A 136 9.25 -2.37 38.74
CA PRO A 136 8.02 -2.56 37.96
C PRO A 136 8.28 -3.33 36.68
N THR A 137 7.58 -4.46 36.56
CA THR A 137 7.76 -5.39 35.45
C THR A 137 6.42 -6.01 35.07
N VAL A 138 6.23 -6.21 33.77
CA VAL A 138 5.08 -6.94 33.22
C VAL A 138 5.49 -7.68 31.95
N ASP A 139 4.96 -8.88 31.80
CA ASP A 139 5.11 -9.69 30.58
C ASP A 139 3.85 -9.59 29.72
N LEU A 140 4.06 -9.59 28.41
CA LEU A 140 3.02 -9.74 27.40
C LEU A 140 3.45 -10.81 26.39
N THR A 141 2.56 -11.76 26.10
CA THR A 141 2.76 -12.69 24.99
C THR A 141 2.09 -12.12 23.74
N SER A 142 2.92 -11.54 22.88
CA SER A 142 2.55 -10.97 21.60
C SER A 142 2.31 -12.06 20.56
N VAL A 143 1.18 -11.92 19.85
CA VAL A 143 0.85 -12.71 18.66
C VAL A 143 1.03 -11.91 17.37
N ASN A 144 1.47 -10.65 17.48
CA ASN A 144 1.63 -9.74 16.36
C ASN A 144 3.12 -9.47 16.13
N ALA A 145 3.64 -9.84 14.96
CA ALA A 145 4.96 -9.38 14.58
C ALA A 145 4.95 -7.86 14.36
N ASP A 146 6.08 -7.22 14.59
CA ASP A 146 6.30 -5.80 14.32
C ASP A 146 5.40 -4.85 15.14
N ALA A 147 4.91 -5.30 16.30
CA ALA A 147 4.11 -4.51 17.23
C ALA A 147 4.97 -3.70 18.21
N TRP A 148 4.33 -2.79 18.93
CA TRP A 148 4.95 -2.04 20.03
C TRP A 148 4.24 -2.37 21.33
N LEU A 149 5.00 -2.73 22.35
CA LEU A 149 4.52 -2.76 23.72
C LEU A 149 4.79 -1.40 24.36
N VAL A 150 3.75 -0.59 24.56
CA VAL A 150 3.87 0.73 25.21
C VAL A 150 3.29 0.66 26.61
N GLY A 151 3.93 1.30 27.57
CA GLY A 151 3.46 1.24 28.95
C GLY A 151 3.97 2.35 29.84
N THR A 152 3.36 2.43 31.01
CA THR A 152 3.69 3.40 32.05
C THR A 152 3.83 2.66 33.36
N ALA A 153 4.91 2.97 34.09
CA ALA A 153 5.08 2.58 35.47
C ALA A 153 4.95 3.82 36.36
N ALA A 154 4.31 3.66 37.51
CA ALA A 154 4.22 4.68 38.54
C ALA A 154 4.55 4.10 39.90
N LEU A 155 5.23 4.88 40.74
CA LEU A 155 5.64 4.48 42.08
C LEU A 155 5.34 5.59 43.07
N VAL A 156 4.75 5.22 44.22
CA VAL A 156 4.43 6.17 45.29
C VAL A 156 5.73 6.70 45.91
N GLY A 157 5.88 8.02 45.89
CA GLY A 157 7.09 8.68 46.38
C GLY A 157 7.29 10.02 45.68
N GLY A 158 7.71 11.03 46.44
CA GLY A 158 7.93 12.38 45.92
C GLY A 158 9.34 12.52 45.39
N GLY A 159 9.52 13.28 44.32
CA GLY A 159 10.81 13.62 43.70
C GLY A 159 10.73 14.87 42.84
N SER A 160 11.81 15.18 42.14
CA SER A 160 11.84 16.30 41.20
C SER A 160 12.71 15.94 40.00
N GLY A 161 12.19 16.14 38.79
CA GLY A 161 12.90 15.90 37.53
C GLY A 161 13.12 14.43 37.19
N GLY A 162 13.71 14.18 36.02
CA GLY A 162 14.03 12.85 35.52
C GLY A 162 15.34 12.26 36.05
N GLY A 163 15.66 11.03 35.64
CA GLY A 163 16.79 10.22 36.10
C GLY A 163 16.46 9.35 37.32
N TYR A 164 15.18 9.16 37.64
CA TYR A 164 14.74 8.27 38.71
C TYR A 164 14.60 6.82 38.26
N TRP A 165 14.40 6.62 36.96
CA TRP A 165 14.10 5.35 36.35
C TRP A 165 15.25 4.88 35.46
N THR A 166 15.44 3.57 35.39
CA THR A 166 16.42 2.92 34.50
C THR A 166 15.69 1.84 33.71
N PRO A 167 15.45 2.02 32.39
CA PRO A 167 14.71 1.05 31.60
C PRO A 167 15.46 -0.29 31.49
N GLY A 168 14.70 -1.37 31.42
CA GLY A 168 15.24 -2.72 31.24
C GLY A 168 15.89 -2.97 29.88
N THR A 169 16.38 -4.19 29.68
CA THR A 169 17.07 -4.54 28.43
C THR A 169 16.09 -4.56 27.25
N GLY A 170 16.38 -3.78 26.21
CA GLY A 170 15.52 -3.67 25.03
C GLY A 170 14.27 -2.83 25.24
N VAL A 171 14.17 -2.14 26.39
CA VAL A 171 13.13 -1.16 26.71
C VAL A 171 13.73 0.23 26.53
N THR A 172 12.95 1.14 25.95
CA THR A 172 13.33 2.54 25.77
C THR A 172 12.43 3.42 26.62
N GLU A 173 13.03 4.34 27.36
CA GLU A 173 12.33 5.36 28.12
C GLU A 173 12.08 6.62 27.30
N LYS A 174 10.88 7.21 27.46
CA LYS A 174 10.46 8.45 26.84
C LYS A 174 10.05 9.53 27.83
N VAL A 175 9.57 9.12 29.00
CA VAL A 175 9.11 10.02 30.05
C VAL A 175 9.73 9.57 31.35
N ASP A 176 10.30 10.50 32.12
CA ASP A 176 10.74 10.28 33.50
C ASP A 176 10.44 11.57 34.27
N ASP A 177 9.42 11.52 35.13
CA ASP A 177 8.96 12.70 35.86
C ASP A 177 8.27 12.34 37.18
N ALA A 178 7.91 13.38 37.93
CA ALA A 178 7.21 13.28 39.20
C ALA A 178 6.15 14.37 39.33
N THR A 179 5.10 14.11 40.09
CA THR A 179 4.07 15.12 40.32
C THR A 179 4.45 16.17 41.37
N GLY A 180 5.42 15.84 42.23
CA GLY A 180 5.99 16.75 43.21
C GLY A 180 6.96 16.05 44.17
N ILE A 181 7.49 16.79 45.15
CA ILE A 181 8.55 16.34 46.08
C ILE A 181 8.05 15.67 47.37
N ASN A 182 6.74 15.66 47.63
CA ASN A 182 6.15 15.14 48.86
C ASN A 182 5.91 13.64 48.78
N ALA A 183 6.71 12.85 49.51
CA ALA A 183 6.61 11.40 49.57
C ALA A 183 5.28 10.82 50.08
N SER A 184 4.35 11.66 50.55
CA SER A 184 3.03 11.24 51.02
C SER A 184 1.86 11.73 50.17
N ALA A 185 2.10 12.65 49.24
CA ALA A 185 1.06 13.25 48.40
C ALA A 185 1.35 13.09 46.90
N ASP A 186 2.60 12.79 46.55
CA ASP A 186 3.07 12.80 45.17
C ASP A 186 3.62 11.42 44.77
N PHE A 187 3.74 11.21 43.46
CA PHE A 187 4.28 9.99 42.89
C PHE A 187 5.27 10.29 41.75
N ARG A 188 6.06 9.27 41.39
CA ARG A 188 6.94 9.29 40.22
C ARG A 188 6.40 8.37 39.14
N TYR A 189 6.67 8.68 37.88
CA TYR A 189 6.23 7.87 36.76
C TYR A 189 7.24 7.88 35.62
N THR A 190 7.23 6.79 34.86
CA THR A 190 8.01 6.64 33.63
C THR A 190 7.13 6.09 32.52
N GLY A 191 7.34 6.60 31.31
CA GLY A 191 6.74 6.12 30.09
C GLY A 191 7.78 5.37 29.29
N ILE A 192 7.55 4.07 29.08
CA ILE A 192 8.50 3.15 28.45
C ILE A 192 7.85 2.37 27.32
N TYR A 193 8.63 2.00 26.32
CA TYR A 193 8.16 1.12 25.25
C TYR A 193 9.22 0.10 24.83
N ARG A 194 8.77 -0.96 24.17
CA ARG A 194 9.61 -2.00 23.58
C ARG A 194 9.05 -2.40 22.22
N GLN A 195 9.94 -2.63 21.26
CA GLN A 195 9.57 -3.15 19.94
C GLN A 195 9.48 -4.67 19.97
N GLU A 196 8.39 -5.21 19.44
CA GLU A 196 8.10 -6.64 19.34
C GLU A 196 8.40 -7.12 17.91
N ALA A 197 9.68 -7.40 17.63
CA ALA A 197 10.13 -7.74 16.28
C ALA A 197 9.55 -9.06 15.72
N SER A 198 8.94 -9.89 16.55
CA SER A 198 8.31 -11.16 16.15
C SER A 198 7.18 -11.50 17.13
N THR A 199 6.46 -12.59 16.89
CA THR A 199 5.61 -13.15 17.94
C THR A 199 6.49 -13.70 19.07
N GLY A 200 6.02 -13.62 20.32
CA GLY A 200 6.83 -14.04 21.47
C GLY A 200 6.39 -13.39 22.78
N THR A 201 7.09 -13.72 23.86
CA THR A 201 6.88 -13.04 25.16
C THR A 201 7.88 -11.91 25.31
N TYR A 202 7.35 -10.73 25.59
CA TYR A 202 8.09 -9.50 25.78
C TYR A 202 7.87 -8.98 27.19
N THR A 203 8.98 -8.65 27.85
CA THR A 203 8.97 -8.02 29.17
C THR A 203 9.14 -6.53 29.00
N LEU A 204 8.25 -5.76 29.64
CA LEU A 204 8.39 -4.32 29.83
C LEU A 204 8.73 -4.09 31.29
N GLU A 205 9.91 -3.55 31.55
CA GLU A 205 10.42 -3.33 32.90
C GLU A 205 11.21 -2.03 32.99
N SER A 206 11.19 -1.42 34.19
CA SER A 206 12.05 -0.29 34.54
C SER A 206 12.38 -0.34 36.02
N THR A 207 13.61 -0.03 36.38
CA THR A 207 14.10 -0.03 37.76
C THR A 207 14.10 1.39 38.33
N ALA A 208 13.42 1.60 39.45
CA ALA A 208 13.40 2.82 40.23
C ALA A 208 14.64 2.92 41.12
N ASN A 209 15.11 4.14 41.40
CA ASN A 209 16.22 4.38 42.34
C ASN A 209 15.88 4.09 43.82
N SER A 210 14.62 3.80 44.14
CA SER A 210 14.21 3.30 45.45
C SER A 210 12.97 2.42 45.36
N ALA A 211 12.94 1.39 46.21
CA ALA A 211 11.80 0.50 46.35
C ALA A 211 10.56 1.22 46.88
N GLY A 212 9.40 0.79 46.43
CA GLY A 212 8.15 1.41 46.78
C GLY A 212 6.95 0.64 46.26
N GLN A 213 5.76 1.12 46.59
CA GLN A 213 4.53 0.61 45.98
C GLN A 213 4.47 1.11 44.55
N TRP A 214 4.28 0.20 43.60
CA TRP A 214 4.24 0.56 42.20
C TRP A 214 3.12 -0.13 41.43
N VAL A 215 2.70 0.50 40.35
CA VAL A 215 1.80 -0.06 39.34
C VAL A 215 2.45 0.11 37.98
N ILE A 216 2.32 -0.90 37.12
CA ILE A 216 2.70 -0.81 35.71
C ILE A 216 1.54 -1.30 34.87
N ALA A 217 1.25 -0.61 33.78
CA ALA A 217 0.27 -1.02 32.79
C ALA A 217 0.85 -0.81 31.40
N ALA A 218 0.63 -1.79 30.53
CA ALA A 218 1.09 -1.77 29.15
C ALA A 218 -0.04 -2.23 28.21
N ILE A 219 0.06 -1.79 26.96
CA ILE A 219 -0.83 -2.17 25.88
C ILE A 219 0.02 -2.49 24.66
N GLU A 220 -0.29 -3.59 24.00
CA GLU A 220 0.27 -3.94 22.70
C GLU A 220 -0.42 -3.12 21.60
N VAL A 221 0.39 -2.50 20.73
CA VAL A 221 -0.01 -1.65 19.61
C VAL A 221 0.37 -2.36 18.31
N LYS A 222 -0.63 -2.82 17.57
CA LYS A 222 -0.47 -3.51 16.28
C LYS A 222 0.02 -2.54 15.18
N PRO A 223 0.95 -2.96 14.31
CA PRO A 223 1.29 -2.20 13.12
C PRO A 223 0.09 -2.07 12.19
N ALA A 224 0.07 -1.01 11.39
CA ALA A 224 -0.79 -0.95 10.21
C ALA A 224 -0.58 -2.21 9.39
N GLY A 225 -1.64 -2.99 9.19
CA GLY A 225 -1.59 -4.16 8.33
C GLY A 225 -1.01 -3.75 6.97
N ALA A 226 -0.12 -4.57 6.42
CA ALA A 226 0.23 -4.42 5.01
C ALA A 226 -1.10 -4.42 4.26
N SER A 227 -1.45 -3.31 3.60
CA SER A 227 -2.70 -3.21 2.87
C SER A 227 -2.82 -4.45 2.00
N ALA A 228 -3.70 -5.37 2.37
CA ALA A 228 -4.02 -6.47 1.49
C ALA A 228 -4.61 -5.79 0.26
N ILE A 229 -3.88 -5.82 -0.84
CA ILE A 229 -4.50 -5.58 -2.14
C ILE A 229 -5.33 -6.83 -2.38
N GLU A 230 -6.52 -6.85 -1.77
CA GLU A 230 -7.58 -7.77 -2.15
C GLU A 230 -8.08 -7.31 -3.52
N GLY A 231 -7.40 -7.77 -4.56
CA GLY A 231 -7.97 -7.79 -5.89
C GLY A 231 -9.10 -8.81 -5.89
N SER A 232 -10.34 -8.36 -5.66
CA SER A 232 -11.51 -9.13 -6.05
C SER A 232 -11.49 -9.24 -7.58
N LEU A 233 -11.11 -10.41 -8.08
CA LEU A 233 -11.27 -10.75 -9.49
C LEU A 233 -12.72 -11.20 -9.69
N ASP A 234 -13.60 -10.25 -9.98
CA ASP A 234 -14.93 -10.53 -10.50
C ASP A 234 -14.81 -10.52 -12.03
N ALA A 235 -14.21 -11.58 -12.59
CA ALA A 235 -14.04 -11.74 -14.02
C ALA A 235 -14.78 -12.97 -14.50
N THR A 236 -15.76 -12.75 -15.37
CA THR A 236 -16.28 -13.78 -16.27
C THR A 236 -15.15 -14.15 -17.22
N LEU A 237 -14.51 -15.30 -17.02
CA LEU A 237 -13.57 -15.85 -17.98
C LEU A 237 -14.34 -16.18 -19.26
N ASP A 238 -13.95 -15.57 -20.37
CA ASP A 238 -14.45 -15.91 -21.69
C ASP A 238 -13.97 -17.32 -22.10
N ASN A 239 -14.57 -17.89 -23.16
CA ASN A 239 -14.42 -19.31 -23.55
C ASN A 239 -12.97 -19.86 -23.48
N VAL A 240 -12.75 -20.84 -22.58
CA VAL A 240 -11.51 -21.62 -22.52
C VAL A 240 -11.61 -22.82 -23.47
N THR A 241 -10.84 -22.79 -24.57
CA THR A 241 -10.68 -23.97 -25.44
C THR A 241 -9.46 -24.78 -24.99
N LEU A 242 -9.67 -25.89 -24.29
CA LEU A 242 -8.61 -26.88 -24.02
C LEU A 242 -8.55 -27.88 -25.18
N THR A 243 -7.42 -27.94 -25.88
CA THR A 243 -7.10 -29.04 -26.82
C THR A 243 -5.93 -29.85 -26.26
N ALA A 244 -6.21 -31.05 -25.75
CA ALA A 244 -5.18 -32.00 -25.34
C ALA A 244 -5.19 -33.22 -26.27
N ALA A 245 -4.07 -33.48 -26.95
CA ALA A 245 -3.79 -34.75 -27.60
C ALA A 245 -2.83 -35.54 -26.69
N GLY A 246 -3.39 -36.26 -25.73
CA GLY A 246 -2.62 -37.07 -24.79
C GLY A 246 -3.41 -37.39 -23.52
N SER A 247 -3.19 -38.59 -22.97
CA SER A 247 -3.75 -39.02 -21.69
C SER A 247 -3.15 -38.18 -20.56
N VAL A 248 -3.99 -37.36 -19.92
CA VAL A 248 -3.66 -36.60 -18.71
C VAL A 248 -4.89 -36.67 -17.80
N ASP A 249 -4.72 -37.21 -16.60
CA ASP A 249 -5.69 -37.10 -15.51
C ASP A 249 -5.67 -35.64 -15.00
N VAL A 250 -6.81 -34.95 -15.10
CA VAL A 250 -6.97 -33.58 -14.61
C VAL A 250 -8.06 -33.57 -13.55
N GLU A 251 -7.66 -33.33 -12.31
CA GLU A 251 -8.54 -33.14 -11.17
C GLU A 251 -8.56 -31.65 -10.82
N GLY A 252 -9.72 -31.00 -10.98
CA GLY A 252 -9.91 -29.59 -10.69
C GLY A 252 -11.28 -29.35 -10.09
N SER A 253 -11.32 -28.71 -8.91
CA SER A 253 -12.56 -28.23 -8.27
C SER A 253 -12.68 -26.73 -8.56
N LEU A 254 -13.78 -26.31 -9.18
CA LEU A 254 -14.02 -24.91 -9.55
C LEU A 254 -15.45 -24.51 -9.14
N ASP A 255 -15.55 -23.56 -8.21
CA ASP A 255 -16.81 -22.93 -7.76
C ASP A 255 -16.99 -21.59 -8.50
N THR A 256 -17.41 -21.61 -9.77
CA THR A 256 -17.91 -20.42 -10.50
C THR A 256 -18.92 -20.80 -11.58
N THR A 257 -19.87 -19.91 -11.85
CA THR A 257 -20.86 -20.03 -12.93
C THR A 257 -20.16 -19.82 -14.29
N LEU A 258 -20.02 -20.88 -15.08
CA LEU A 258 -19.45 -20.82 -16.43
C LEU A 258 -20.55 -20.69 -17.48
N ASP A 259 -20.29 -19.88 -18.50
CA ASP A 259 -21.05 -19.90 -19.76
C ASP A 259 -20.58 -21.08 -20.66
N ASN A 260 -21.25 -21.28 -21.80
CA ASN A 260 -21.13 -22.45 -22.71
C ASN A 260 -19.75 -23.15 -22.81
N ILE A 261 -19.65 -24.39 -22.33
CA ILE A 261 -18.49 -25.28 -22.54
C ILE A 261 -18.67 -26.09 -23.84
N THR A 262 -17.75 -25.94 -24.80
CA THR A 262 -17.65 -26.84 -25.96
C THR A 262 -16.51 -27.85 -25.77
N LEU A 263 -16.84 -29.11 -25.49
CA LEU A 263 -15.86 -30.22 -25.45
C LEU A 263 -15.76 -30.90 -26.82
N SER A 264 -14.55 -31.00 -27.37
CA SER A 264 -14.23 -31.77 -28.58
C SER A 264 -13.14 -32.79 -28.25
N ALA A 265 -13.51 -34.06 -28.09
CA ALA A 265 -12.55 -35.16 -27.90
C ALA A 265 -12.48 -36.04 -29.16
N ALA A 266 -11.29 -36.18 -29.74
CA ALA A 266 -10.99 -37.16 -30.79
C ALA A 266 -10.08 -38.25 -30.20
N GLY A 267 -10.61 -39.08 -29.30
CA GLY A 267 -9.87 -40.17 -28.66
C GLY A 267 -10.71 -40.96 -27.68
N VAL A 268 -10.40 -42.26 -27.54
CA VAL A 268 -11.09 -43.19 -26.62
C VAL A 268 -10.66 -42.84 -25.19
N ALA A 269 -11.57 -42.27 -24.39
CA ALA A 269 -11.36 -41.96 -22.97
C ALA A 269 -12.08 -42.97 -22.06
N GLY A 270 -11.38 -43.44 -21.03
CA GLY A 270 -11.97 -44.15 -19.88
C GLY A 270 -12.74 -43.20 -18.96
N SER A 271 -13.42 -43.78 -17.98
CA SER A 271 -14.32 -43.15 -17.00
C SER A 271 -13.85 -41.76 -16.52
N ILE A 272 -14.68 -40.73 -16.75
CA ILE A 272 -14.52 -39.39 -16.18
C ILE A 272 -15.52 -39.28 -15.03
N GLU A 273 -15.03 -39.17 -13.79
CA GLU A 273 -15.84 -38.79 -12.62
C GLU A 273 -15.53 -37.34 -12.26
N GLY A 274 -16.50 -36.46 -12.49
CA GLY A 274 -16.49 -35.08 -12.00
C GLY A 274 -17.86 -34.76 -11.42
N VAL A 275 -17.91 -34.34 -10.16
CA VAL A 275 -19.15 -33.89 -9.52
C VAL A 275 -19.33 -32.41 -9.87
N LEU A 276 -20.24 -32.11 -10.80
CA LEU A 276 -20.55 -30.76 -11.26
C LEU A 276 -21.87 -30.29 -10.64
N ASN A 277 -21.82 -29.35 -9.69
CA ASN A 277 -22.98 -28.61 -9.20
C ASN A 277 -23.04 -27.24 -9.88
N VAL A 278 -23.54 -27.17 -11.12
CA VAL A 278 -23.74 -25.90 -11.85
C VAL A 278 -25.10 -25.90 -12.54
N THR A 279 -25.80 -24.77 -12.49
CA THR A 279 -26.99 -24.49 -13.30
C THR A 279 -26.54 -24.17 -14.74
N LEU A 280 -26.71 -25.10 -15.67
CA LEU A 280 -26.32 -24.90 -17.07
C LEU A 280 -27.44 -24.21 -17.86
N ASP A 281 -27.09 -23.20 -18.66
CA ASP A 281 -27.89 -22.76 -19.80
C ASP A 281 -27.58 -23.65 -21.04
N ASN A 282 -28.29 -23.42 -22.16
CA ASN A 282 -28.39 -24.30 -23.34
C ASN A 282 -27.12 -25.08 -23.77
N VAL A 283 -27.16 -26.42 -23.62
CA VAL A 283 -26.10 -27.34 -24.10
C VAL A 283 -26.35 -27.75 -25.57
N THR A 284 -25.38 -27.49 -26.45
CA THR A 284 -25.36 -28.03 -27.83
C THR A 284 -24.33 -29.15 -27.97
N LEU A 285 -24.79 -30.40 -28.18
CA LEU A 285 -23.92 -31.56 -28.43
C LEU A 285 -23.81 -31.86 -29.95
N SER A 286 -22.59 -31.95 -30.46
CA SER A 286 -22.30 -32.43 -31.82
C SER A 286 -21.24 -33.55 -31.75
N GLY A 287 -21.65 -34.80 -31.99
CA GLY A 287 -20.76 -35.95 -32.07
C GLY A 287 -20.87 -36.65 -33.41
N ALA A 288 -19.76 -36.72 -34.16
CA ALA A 288 -19.62 -37.58 -35.34
C ALA A 288 -18.86 -38.85 -34.93
N GLY A 289 -19.59 -39.86 -34.45
CA GLY A 289 -19.03 -41.16 -34.07
C GLY A 289 -20.13 -42.22 -33.93
N SER A 290 -19.89 -43.43 -34.42
CA SER A 290 -20.88 -44.51 -34.45
C SER A 290 -21.18 -45.07 -33.06
N VAL A 291 -22.48 -45.13 -32.73
CA VAL A 291 -23.04 -45.59 -31.46
C VAL A 291 -22.92 -47.11 -31.32
N GLY A 292 -22.15 -47.57 -30.32
CA GLY A 292 -22.32 -48.88 -29.70
C GLY A 292 -23.32 -48.75 -28.56
N SER A 293 -24.32 -49.63 -28.53
CA SER A 293 -25.48 -49.60 -27.64
C SER A 293 -25.09 -49.57 -26.15
N ASP A 294 -25.83 -48.76 -25.42
CA ASP A 294 -25.94 -48.67 -23.95
C ASP A 294 -25.06 -47.58 -23.31
N ILE A 295 -25.59 -46.35 -23.32
CA ILE A 295 -25.28 -45.32 -22.33
C ILE A 295 -26.56 -45.06 -21.55
N GLU A 296 -26.64 -45.62 -20.33
CA GLU A 296 -27.61 -45.20 -19.31
C GLU A 296 -26.97 -44.07 -18.49
N GLY A 297 -27.47 -42.85 -18.65
CA GLY A 297 -27.18 -41.71 -17.78
C GLY A 297 -28.48 -41.23 -17.15
N VAL A 298 -28.58 -41.29 -15.82
CA VAL A 298 -29.70 -40.73 -15.06
C VAL A 298 -29.44 -39.23 -14.89
N LEU A 299 -30.23 -38.40 -15.56
CA LEU A 299 -30.17 -36.94 -15.48
C LEU A 299 -31.29 -36.41 -14.58
N ASN A 300 -30.94 -35.94 -13.38
CA ASN A 300 -31.82 -35.14 -12.53
C ASN A 300 -31.43 -33.66 -12.69
N VAL A 301 -31.99 -32.97 -13.68
CA VAL A 301 -31.91 -31.51 -13.80
C VAL A 301 -33.30 -30.96 -14.13
N THR A 302 -33.77 -30.01 -13.32
CA THR A 302 -34.90 -29.12 -13.64
C THR A 302 -34.44 -28.10 -14.67
N LEU A 303 -34.90 -28.23 -15.91
CA LEU A 303 -34.68 -27.23 -16.98
C LEU A 303 -35.77 -26.16 -16.88
N ASP A 304 -35.38 -24.89 -16.93
CA ASP A 304 -36.29 -23.76 -17.10
C ASP A 304 -36.65 -23.53 -18.59
N ASP A 305 -37.58 -22.62 -18.86
CA ASP A 305 -38.28 -22.43 -20.14
C ASP A 305 -37.42 -22.46 -21.43
N ILE A 306 -37.78 -23.37 -22.36
CA ILE A 306 -37.20 -23.44 -23.71
C ILE A 306 -37.97 -22.53 -24.67
N SER A 307 -37.32 -21.46 -25.16
CA SER A 307 -37.83 -20.63 -26.26
C SER A 307 -37.26 -21.08 -27.61
N LEU A 308 -38.13 -21.52 -28.53
CA LEU A 308 -37.77 -21.97 -29.87
C LEU A 308 -38.30 -20.98 -30.93
N VAL A 309 -37.40 -20.23 -31.59
CA VAL A 309 -37.75 -19.37 -32.73
C VAL A 309 -37.17 -19.98 -34.01
N GLY A 310 -38.02 -20.64 -34.80
CA GLY A 310 -37.67 -21.15 -36.13
C GLY A 310 -38.37 -20.37 -37.23
N SER A 311 -37.60 -19.67 -38.09
CA SER A 311 -38.11 -19.14 -39.36
C SER A 311 -37.76 -20.10 -40.50
N GLY A 312 -38.61 -21.09 -40.75
CA GLY A 312 -38.43 -22.04 -41.84
C GLY A 312 -39.71 -22.79 -42.17
N ALA A 313 -40.06 -22.84 -43.45
CA ALA A 313 -41.29 -23.45 -43.93
C ALA A 313 -41.26 -24.99 -43.80
N ALA A 314 -42.25 -25.51 -43.06
CA ALA A 314 -42.87 -26.85 -43.10
C ALA A 314 -41.97 -28.09 -43.32
N GLY A 315 -41.78 -28.85 -42.25
CA GLY A 315 -41.50 -30.29 -42.26
C GLY A 315 -41.97 -30.90 -40.95
N LEU A 316 -42.79 -31.96 -41.02
CA LEU A 316 -43.40 -32.65 -39.89
C LEU A 316 -42.33 -33.12 -38.87
N ILE A 317 -42.32 -32.58 -37.66
CA ILE A 317 -41.55 -33.16 -36.55
C ILE A 317 -42.54 -33.91 -35.66
N SER A 318 -42.40 -35.23 -35.65
CA SER A 318 -43.11 -36.12 -34.73
C SER A 318 -42.12 -36.56 -33.67
N GLY A 319 -42.31 -36.07 -32.44
CA GLY A 319 -41.58 -36.49 -31.25
C GLY A 319 -42.59 -36.76 -30.14
N SER A 320 -42.54 -37.97 -29.57
CA SER A 320 -43.29 -38.33 -28.37
C SER A 320 -42.46 -37.93 -27.16
N LEU A 321 -42.84 -36.84 -26.49
CA LEU A 321 -42.25 -36.41 -25.23
C LEU A 321 -43.18 -36.84 -24.09
N ASN A 322 -42.65 -37.63 -23.15
CA ASN A 322 -43.35 -38.01 -21.93
C ASN A 322 -42.71 -37.24 -20.76
N ALA A 323 -43.04 -35.96 -20.66
CA ALA A 323 -42.64 -35.07 -19.57
C ALA A 323 -43.84 -34.24 -19.13
N THR A 324 -44.02 -34.07 -17.82
CA THR A 324 -44.95 -33.09 -17.24
C THR A 324 -44.33 -31.71 -17.44
N LEU A 325 -44.83 -30.97 -18.43
CA LEU A 325 -44.53 -29.56 -18.64
C LEU A 325 -45.67 -28.73 -18.05
N ASP A 326 -45.34 -27.65 -17.35
CA ASP A 326 -46.29 -26.56 -17.11
C ASP A 326 -46.42 -25.69 -18.39
N ASP A 327 -47.30 -24.68 -18.37
CA ASP A 327 -47.81 -23.92 -19.53
C ASP A 327 -46.81 -23.61 -20.67
N ILE A 328 -47.02 -24.23 -21.84
CA ILE A 328 -46.34 -23.89 -23.10
C ILE A 328 -46.99 -22.65 -23.72
N THR A 329 -46.27 -21.52 -23.75
CA THR A 329 -46.71 -20.32 -24.48
C THR A 329 -46.10 -20.29 -25.90
N LEU A 330 -46.92 -20.48 -26.92
CA LEU A 330 -46.53 -20.41 -28.34
C LEU A 330 -46.83 -19.01 -28.92
N ALA A 331 -45.80 -18.20 -29.19
CA ALA A 331 -45.95 -16.91 -29.86
C ALA A 331 -45.41 -16.97 -31.31
N ALA A 332 -46.32 -17.15 -32.28
CA ALA A 332 -46.01 -17.01 -33.70
C ALA A 332 -46.47 -15.64 -34.21
N SER A 333 -45.55 -14.83 -34.75
CA SER A 333 -45.87 -13.54 -35.36
C SER A 333 -46.26 -13.70 -36.83
N GLY A 334 -47.56 -13.65 -37.11
CA GLY A 334 -48.12 -13.53 -38.45
C GLY A 334 -49.13 -12.38 -38.50
N THR A 335 -48.85 -11.36 -39.31
CA THR A 335 -49.60 -10.10 -39.39
C THR A 335 -50.91 -10.26 -40.17
N LEU A 336 -52.04 -9.81 -39.61
CA LEU A 336 -53.22 -9.42 -40.38
C LEU A 336 -53.87 -8.18 -39.74
N GLY A 337 -53.88 -7.07 -40.48
CA GLY A 337 -54.30 -5.76 -39.98
C GLY A 337 -55.82 -5.59 -39.88
N VAL A 338 -56.26 -4.95 -38.79
CA VAL A 338 -57.48 -4.14 -38.73
C VAL A 338 -57.19 -2.89 -37.89
N ALA A 339 -57.53 -1.73 -38.45
CA ALA A 339 -57.18 -0.41 -37.96
C ALA A 339 -57.98 0.03 -36.72
N ILE A 340 -57.27 0.51 -35.69
CA ILE A 340 -57.78 1.41 -34.64
C ILE A 340 -56.68 2.44 -34.37
N PRO A 341 -56.92 3.77 -34.41
CA PRO A 341 -55.85 4.75 -34.23
C PRO A 341 -55.54 4.87 -32.74
N VAL A 342 -54.47 4.22 -32.30
CA VAL A 342 -53.79 4.53 -31.04
C VAL A 342 -52.57 5.37 -31.39
N VAL A 343 -52.45 6.55 -30.77
CA VAL A 343 -51.25 7.37 -30.84
C VAL A 343 -50.14 6.62 -30.11
N SER A 344 -49.32 5.91 -30.88
CA SER A 344 -48.08 5.31 -30.40
C SER A 344 -46.97 6.36 -30.53
N ILE A 345 -46.47 6.86 -29.41
CA ILE A 345 -45.19 7.56 -29.38
C ILE A 345 -44.12 6.47 -29.40
N THR A 346 -43.64 6.10 -30.58
CA THR A 346 -42.35 5.40 -30.69
C THR A 346 -41.28 6.39 -30.25
N SER A 347 -40.81 6.30 -29.00
CA SER A 347 -39.48 6.81 -28.70
C SER A 347 -38.52 5.96 -29.54
N GLY A 348 -38.05 6.52 -30.65
CA GLY A 348 -36.87 5.99 -31.30
C GLY A 348 -35.73 5.91 -30.27
N PRO A 349 -34.72 5.04 -30.49
CA PRO A 349 -33.55 5.01 -29.64
C PRO A 349 -33.03 6.43 -29.47
N ILE A 350 -32.94 6.91 -28.23
CA ILE A 350 -32.35 8.22 -27.94
C ILE A 350 -30.88 8.11 -28.37
N PRO A 351 -30.43 8.86 -29.39
CA PRO A 351 -29.07 8.71 -29.89
C PRO A 351 -28.08 9.16 -28.82
N LEU A 352 -26.96 8.44 -28.71
CA LEU A 352 -25.82 8.87 -27.91
C LEU A 352 -25.20 10.10 -28.59
N ALA A 353 -24.95 11.17 -27.83
CA ALA A 353 -24.34 12.39 -28.34
C ALA A 353 -22.83 12.38 -28.05
N LEU A 354 -22.01 12.27 -29.10
CA LEU A 354 -20.56 12.38 -28.99
C LEU A 354 -20.15 13.86 -29.14
N GLN A 355 -19.50 14.42 -28.14
CA GLN A 355 -19.20 15.85 -28.06
C GLN A 355 -17.71 16.09 -27.79
N LEU A 356 -17.12 17.04 -28.53
CA LEU A 356 -15.73 17.43 -28.44
C LEU A 356 -15.60 18.80 -27.78
N TYR A 357 -14.76 18.91 -26.75
CA TYR A 357 -14.52 20.11 -25.95
C TYR A 357 -13.05 20.51 -25.96
N GLU A 358 -12.79 21.79 -25.67
CA GLU A 358 -11.43 22.33 -25.56
C GLU A 358 -10.63 21.73 -24.40
N SER A 359 -11.31 21.39 -23.30
CA SER A 359 -10.77 20.71 -22.12
C SER A 359 -11.93 20.07 -21.34
N ARG A 360 -11.66 19.32 -20.25
CA ARG A 360 -12.68 18.60 -19.46
C ARG A 360 -13.89 19.45 -19.05
N ASN A 361 -13.68 20.75 -18.81
CA ASN A 361 -14.73 21.71 -18.49
C ASN A 361 -14.72 22.92 -19.45
N GLY A 362 -14.13 22.74 -20.64
CA GLY A 362 -13.99 23.79 -21.63
C GLY A 362 -15.27 24.00 -22.46
N PRO A 363 -15.28 25.02 -23.33
CA PRO A 363 -16.36 25.20 -24.29
C PRO A 363 -16.46 24.01 -25.26
N LEU A 364 -17.69 23.71 -25.68
CA LEU A 364 -17.97 22.74 -26.75
C LEU A 364 -17.42 23.27 -28.08
N ILE A 365 -16.65 22.42 -28.76
CA ILE A 365 -16.07 22.69 -30.09
C ILE A 365 -16.96 22.10 -31.18
N ALA A 366 -17.37 20.85 -31.02
CA ALA A 366 -18.14 20.12 -32.02
C ALA A 366 -19.07 19.09 -31.37
N ASP A 367 -20.18 18.83 -32.04
CA ASP A 367 -21.15 17.79 -31.68
C ASP A 367 -21.25 16.81 -32.86
N PHE A 368 -20.88 15.56 -32.61
CA PHE A 368 -20.85 14.44 -33.54
C PHE A 368 -21.96 13.44 -33.18
N SER A 369 -23.19 13.93 -33.03
CA SER A 369 -24.37 13.09 -32.78
C SER A 369 -24.67 12.07 -33.88
N ASP A 370 -23.99 12.16 -35.03
CA ASP A 370 -24.02 11.22 -36.15
C ASP A 370 -22.88 10.18 -36.13
N ALA A 371 -22.08 10.14 -35.06
CA ALA A 371 -21.05 9.13 -34.88
C ALA A 371 -21.62 7.71 -34.93
N THR A 372 -20.94 6.84 -35.68
CA THR A 372 -21.23 5.43 -35.85
C THR A 372 -20.07 4.58 -35.35
N SER A 373 -20.31 3.27 -35.20
CA SER A 373 -19.26 2.29 -34.84
C SER A 373 -18.49 2.64 -33.55
N CYS A 374 -19.16 3.25 -32.57
CA CYS A 374 -18.56 3.57 -31.29
C CYS A 374 -18.30 2.31 -30.46
N VAL A 375 -17.03 2.05 -30.15
CA VAL A 375 -16.57 0.97 -29.27
C VAL A 375 -16.05 1.59 -27.98
N ILE A 376 -16.69 1.24 -26.86
CA ILE A 376 -16.32 1.67 -25.53
C ILE A 376 -15.59 0.52 -24.83
N ASP A 377 -14.42 0.81 -24.26
CA ASP A 377 -13.73 -0.07 -23.31
C ASP A 377 -13.64 0.64 -21.96
N ASN A 378 -14.05 -0.07 -20.90
CA ASN A 378 -13.95 0.36 -19.52
C ASN A 378 -13.08 -0.63 -18.78
N GLY A 379 -12.09 -0.12 -18.04
CA GLY A 379 -11.23 -0.94 -17.20
C GLY A 379 -11.53 -0.75 -15.72
N ARG A 380 -10.77 -1.47 -14.89
CA ARG A 380 -10.78 -1.35 -13.42
C ARG A 380 -10.51 0.08 -12.88
N HIS A 381 -10.05 0.99 -13.72
CA HIS A 381 -9.74 2.39 -13.39
C HIS A 381 -10.72 3.38 -14.05
N GLY A 382 -11.87 2.91 -14.53
CA GLY A 382 -12.87 3.70 -15.24
C GLY A 382 -12.69 3.67 -16.76
N PHE A 383 -13.04 4.77 -17.42
CA PHE A 383 -12.99 4.93 -18.88
C PHE A 383 -11.61 4.55 -19.45
N ARG A 384 -11.48 3.47 -20.21
CA ARG A 384 -10.20 3.00 -20.76
C ARG A 384 -9.97 3.55 -22.15
N SER A 385 -10.84 3.24 -23.10
CA SER A 385 -10.79 3.80 -24.45
C SER A 385 -12.16 3.99 -25.04
N LEU A 386 -12.26 4.94 -25.96
CA LEU A 386 -13.39 5.13 -26.86
C LEU A 386 -12.84 5.29 -28.26
N THR A 387 -13.35 4.48 -29.19
CA THR A 387 -13.13 4.68 -30.61
C THR A 387 -14.47 4.86 -31.30
N CYS A 388 -14.64 5.91 -32.09
CA CYS A 388 -15.86 6.17 -32.88
C CYS A 388 -15.48 6.60 -34.30
N PHE A 389 -16.32 6.27 -35.27
CA PHE A 389 -16.23 6.80 -36.62
C PHE A 389 -17.29 7.88 -36.82
N ILE A 390 -16.93 9.00 -37.44
CA ILE A 390 -17.84 10.11 -37.74
C ILE A 390 -17.86 10.32 -39.26
N PRO A 391 -18.96 9.96 -39.95
CA PRO A 391 -19.09 10.19 -41.38
C PRO A 391 -19.11 11.69 -41.68
N MET A 392 -18.13 12.19 -42.44
CA MET A 392 -18.08 13.61 -42.79
C MET A 392 -17.28 13.88 -44.08
N PRO A 393 -17.49 15.03 -44.74
CA PRO A 393 -16.68 15.41 -45.89
C PRO A 393 -15.19 15.49 -45.54
N LEU A 394 -14.34 15.11 -46.49
CA LEU A 394 -12.89 15.01 -46.30
C LEU A 394 -12.24 16.30 -45.76
N GLU A 395 -12.66 17.47 -46.24
CA GLU A 395 -12.16 18.77 -45.79
C GLU A 395 -12.42 19.00 -44.29
N LEU A 396 -13.59 18.57 -43.80
CA LEU A 396 -13.97 18.70 -42.40
C LEU A 396 -13.19 17.70 -41.53
N ALA A 397 -13.00 16.47 -42.01
CA ALA A 397 -12.19 15.45 -41.33
C ALA A 397 -10.75 15.93 -41.10
N PHE A 398 -10.11 16.51 -42.12
CA PHE A 398 -8.79 17.12 -41.97
C PHE A 398 -8.78 18.27 -40.96
N SER A 399 -9.80 19.14 -41.01
CA SER A 399 -9.88 20.28 -40.09
C SER A 399 -9.95 19.88 -38.62
N TYR A 400 -10.61 18.76 -38.30
CA TYR A 400 -10.70 18.24 -36.92
C TYR A 400 -9.47 17.41 -36.53
N ALA A 401 -8.88 16.66 -37.47
CA ALA A 401 -7.64 15.93 -37.22
C ALA A 401 -6.47 16.87 -36.87
N GLU A 402 -6.45 18.08 -37.46
CA GLU A 402 -5.43 19.10 -37.20
C GLU A 402 -5.59 19.86 -35.87
N GLN A 403 -6.74 19.75 -35.17
CA GLN A 403 -6.97 20.48 -33.91
C GLN A 403 -6.10 19.99 -32.72
N GLY A 404 -5.28 18.96 -32.94
CA GLY A 404 -4.22 18.52 -32.03
C GLY A 404 -4.68 17.55 -30.94
N LYS A 405 -3.70 16.88 -30.33
CA LYS A 405 -3.88 16.03 -29.14
C LYS A 405 -4.09 16.95 -27.92
N ALA A 406 -4.90 16.51 -26.95
CA ALA A 406 -5.33 17.25 -25.73
C ALA A 406 -6.71 17.95 -25.75
N LYS A 407 -7.56 17.65 -26.73
CA LYS A 407 -9.01 17.94 -26.63
C LYS A 407 -9.71 16.92 -25.73
N TRP A 408 -10.93 17.22 -25.28
CA TRP A 408 -11.72 16.35 -24.41
C TRP A 408 -12.95 15.82 -25.14
N LEU A 409 -13.16 14.52 -25.11
CA LEU A 409 -14.26 13.85 -25.78
C LEU A 409 -15.23 13.31 -24.73
N SER A 410 -16.52 13.58 -24.88
CA SER A 410 -17.59 13.09 -24.01
C SER A 410 -18.66 12.40 -24.83
N LEU A 411 -19.06 11.20 -24.44
CA LEU A 411 -20.21 10.48 -24.98
C LEU A 411 -21.34 10.57 -23.97
N ASN A 412 -22.45 11.18 -24.35
CA ASN A 412 -23.56 11.52 -23.46
C ASN A 412 -24.85 10.80 -23.85
N TYR A 413 -25.66 10.42 -22.86
CA TYR A 413 -27.01 9.90 -23.06
C TYR A 413 -28.00 10.72 -22.23
N GLY A 414 -28.73 11.65 -22.86
CA GLY A 414 -29.89 12.38 -22.33
C GLY A 414 -29.70 13.21 -21.05
N CYS A 415 -29.24 12.58 -19.97
CA CYS A 415 -29.07 13.11 -18.62
C CYS A 415 -27.72 12.75 -17.96
N GLY A 416 -26.79 12.05 -18.65
CA GLY A 416 -25.51 11.66 -18.04
C GLY A 416 -24.38 11.38 -19.04
N VAL A 417 -23.15 11.43 -18.53
CA VAL A 417 -21.92 11.05 -19.24
C VAL A 417 -21.80 9.53 -19.21
N VAL A 418 -21.76 8.92 -20.38
CA VAL A 418 -21.54 7.47 -20.57
C VAL A 418 -20.04 7.17 -20.67
N TRP A 419 -19.27 8.08 -21.27
CA TRP A 419 -17.82 7.99 -21.35
C TRP A 419 -17.20 9.38 -21.49
N GLU A 420 -16.05 9.61 -20.86
CA GLU A 420 -15.26 10.82 -21.11
C GLU A 420 -13.74 10.56 -21.07
N GLY A 421 -12.98 11.32 -21.86
CA GLY A 421 -11.54 11.15 -21.94
C GLY A 421 -10.83 12.14 -22.85
N ARG A 422 -9.51 12.06 -22.90
CA ARG A 422 -8.66 12.90 -23.75
C ARG A 422 -8.60 12.32 -25.16
N LEU A 423 -8.72 13.18 -26.18
CA LEU A 423 -8.51 12.81 -27.57
C LEU A 423 -7.01 12.61 -27.86
N GLU A 424 -6.67 11.49 -28.48
CA GLU A 424 -5.29 10.98 -28.56
C GLU A 424 -4.87 10.71 -30.00
N ASP A 425 -5.76 10.13 -30.79
CA ASP A 425 -5.46 9.79 -32.17
C ASP A 425 -6.68 10.05 -33.06
N PRO A 426 -6.84 11.29 -33.57
CA PRO A 426 -7.77 11.55 -34.65
C PRO A 426 -7.15 11.11 -35.99
N ASN A 427 -7.82 10.19 -36.68
CA ASN A 427 -7.35 9.61 -37.93
C ASN A 427 -8.37 9.85 -39.05
N VAL A 428 -7.92 10.35 -40.20
CA VAL A 428 -8.79 10.56 -41.37
C VAL A 428 -8.90 9.25 -42.15
N VAL A 429 -10.12 8.74 -42.29
CA VAL A 429 -10.38 7.47 -42.98
C VAL A 429 -10.98 7.77 -44.35
N ILE A 430 -10.36 7.19 -45.39
CA ILE A 430 -10.81 7.26 -46.78
C ILE A 430 -10.81 5.83 -47.33
N THR A 431 -11.98 5.25 -47.51
CA THR A 431 -12.18 3.94 -48.14
C THR A 431 -13.10 4.07 -49.35
N GLU A 432 -13.29 3.00 -50.11
CA GLU A 432 -14.21 3.00 -51.26
C GLU A 432 -15.68 3.21 -50.83
N ASP A 433 -16.03 2.82 -49.60
CA ASP A 433 -17.41 2.82 -49.08
C ASP A 433 -17.67 3.90 -48.00
N GLU A 434 -16.63 4.42 -47.34
CA GLU A 434 -16.75 5.36 -46.21
C GLU A 434 -15.66 6.46 -46.26
N THR A 435 -16.06 7.71 -46.00
CA THR A 435 -15.15 8.85 -45.79
C THR A 435 -15.54 9.57 -44.50
N GLY A 436 -14.58 9.82 -43.62
CA GLY A 436 -14.86 10.46 -42.34
C GLY A 436 -13.67 10.53 -41.41
N LEU A 437 -13.96 10.72 -40.12
CA LEU A 437 -12.98 10.87 -39.06
C LEU A 437 -13.14 9.75 -38.05
N GLU A 438 -12.09 8.99 -37.80
CA GLU A 438 -12.01 8.06 -36.69
C GLU A 438 -11.35 8.77 -35.50
N LEU A 439 -12.01 8.79 -34.35
CA LEU A 439 -11.48 9.37 -33.13
C LEU A 439 -11.17 8.27 -32.14
N THR A 440 -9.91 8.21 -31.68
CA THR A 440 -9.52 7.41 -30.51
C THR A 440 -9.20 8.31 -29.33
N ALA A 441 -9.87 8.05 -28.21
CA ALA A 441 -9.70 8.76 -26.96
C ALA A 441 -9.44 7.78 -25.80
N PHE A 442 -8.71 8.23 -24.78
CA PHE A 442 -8.43 7.45 -23.57
C PHE A 442 -8.90 8.21 -22.33
N GLY A 443 -9.41 7.50 -21.32
CA GLY A 443 -9.88 8.15 -20.10
C GLY A 443 -8.75 8.72 -19.24
N SER A 444 -9.13 9.53 -18.24
CA SER A 444 -8.18 10.32 -17.42
C SER A 444 -7.05 9.51 -16.77
N TRP A 445 -7.27 8.23 -16.46
CA TRP A 445 -6.25 7.42 -15.78
C TRP A 445 -5.05 7.14 -16.69
N ARG A 446 -5.22 7.07 -18.01
CA ARG A 446 -4.08 6.95 -18.93
C ARG A 446 -3.23 8.21 -18.96
N ALA A 447 -3.84 9.38 -18.72
CA ALA A 447 -3.09 10.62 -18.53
C ALA A 447 -2.22 10.59 -17.26
N MET A 448 -2.48 9.71 -16.28
CA MET A 448 -1.55 9.47 -15.16
C MET A 448 -0.31 8.66 -15.57
N PHE A 449 -0.41 7.83 -16.62
CA PHE A 449 0.74 7.14 -17.20
C PHE A 449 1.56 8.06 -18.12
N ASP A 450 0.93 9.09 -18.69
CA ASP A 450 1.60 10.12 -19.50
C ASP A 450 2.18 11.27 -18.67
N LEU A 451 1.95 11.31 -17.36
CA LEU A 451 2.66 12.20 -16.46
C LEU A 451 4.12 11.71 -16.41
N PRO A 452 5.11 12.46 -16.97
CA PRO A 452 6.50 12.09 -16.80
C PRO A 452 6.77 12.02 -15.29
N TYR A 453 7.30 10.88 -14.83
CA TYR A 453 7.71 10.53 -13.47
C TYR A 453 8.21 11.74 -12.63
N THR A 454 7.28 12.49 -12.04
CA THR A 454 7.59 13.70 -11.24
C THR A 454 7.04 13.60 -9.82
N ALA A 455 6.22 12.59 -9.53
CA ALA A 455 5.74 12.32 -8.19
C ALA A 455 6.44 11.07 -7.64
N MET A 456 7.52 11.32 -6.89
CA MET A 456 8.25 10.37 -6.04
C MET A 456 8.84 9.15 -6.77
N TRP A 457 10.15 9.18 -7.00
CA TRP A 457 10.89 8.01 -7.42
C TRP A 457 11.97 7.69 -6.39
N SER A 458 12.07 6.41 -6.03
CA SER A 458 13.17 5.81 -5.29
C SER A 458 13.68 4.63 -6.11
N ALA A 459 14.99 4.49 -6.26
CA ALA A 459 15.60 3.37 -6.97
C ALA A 459 16.42 2.52 -5.99
N SER A 460 16.07 1.25 -5.85
CA SER A 460 16.77 0.27 -5.01
C SER A 460 17.60 -0.74 -5.81
N GLY A 461 17.41 -0.81 -7.13
CA GLY A 461 18.12 -1.73 -8.00
C GLY A 461 19.47 -1.20 -8.49
N THR A 462 20.38 -2.11 -8.82
CA THR A 462 21.71 -1.76 -9.37
C THR A 462 21.69 -1.51 -10.89
N ALA A 463 20.61 -1.91 -11.58
CA ALA A 463 20.49 -1.83 -13.04
C ALA A 463 20.53 -0.40 -13.60
N GLY A 464 20.17 0.61 -12.80
CA GLY A 464 20.24 2.03 -13.21
C GLY A 464 21.63 2.64 -13.10
N TRP A 465 22.58 1.95 -12.46
CA TRP A 465 23.98 2.40 -12.40
C TRP A 465 24.67 2.10 -13.72
N GLN A 466 25.45 3.05 -14.22
CA GLN A 466 26.24 2.91 -15.44
C GLN A 466 27.73 3.05 -15.15
N ILE A 467 28.54 2.34 -15.93
CA ILE A 467 30.00 2.46 -15.89
C ILE A 467 30.37 3.76 -16.63
N LEU A 468 31.02 4.69 -15.93
CA LEU A 468 31.42 5.96 -16.57
C LEU A 468 32.67 5.75 -17.44
N THR A 469 32.62 6.27 -18.66
CA THR A 469 33.74 6.18 -19.61
C THR A 469 34.64 7.41 -19.56
N VAL A 470 35.81 7.31 -20.19
CA VAL A 470 36.72 8.46 -20.35
C VAL A 470 36.09 9.59 -21.15
N GLU A 471 35.16 9.30 -22.07
CA GLU A 471 34.45 10.30 -22.88
C GLU A 471 33.46 11.12 -22.05
N GLN A 472 32.88 10.51 -21.02
CA GLN A 472 31.95 11.17 -20.09
C GLN A 472 32.70 11.96 -19.03
N LEU A 473 33.86 11.46 -18.57
CA LEU A 473 34.68 12.12 -17.57
C LEU A 473 36.16 11.72 -17.70
N ASP A 474 37.00 12.66 -18.12
CA ASP A 474 38.43 12.48 -18.49
C ASP A 474 39.31 11.73 -17.46
N LEU A 475 38.89 11.69 -16.19
CA LEU A 475 39.64 11.05 -15.10
C LEU A 475 39.28 9.57 -14.90
N THR A 476 38.29 9.04 -15.61
CA THR A 476 37.83 7.66 -15.45
C THR A 476 38.60 6.74 -16.38
N THR A 477 39.04 5.59 -15.87
CA THR A 477 39.72 4.57 -16.67
C THR A 477 39.14 3.20 -16.37
N PRO A 478 37.91 2.93 -16.84
CA PRO A 478 37.22 1.68 -16.55
C PRO A 478 38.00 0.45 -17.06
N GLU A 479 38.84 0.62 -18.09
CA GLU A 479 39.67 -0.44 -18.64
C GLU A 479 40.64 -1.05 -17.62
N LYS A 480 41.05 -0.28 -16.59
CA LYS A 480 41.94 -0.73 -15.51
C LYS A 480 41.24 -1.43 -14.36
N PHE A 481 39.91 -1.43 -14.36
CA PHE A 481 39.09 -2.01 -13.33
C PHE A 481 38.20 -3.11 -13.93
N GLU A 482 37.86 -4.08 -13.11
CA GLU A 482 36.70 -4.93 -13.33
C GLU A 482 35.52 -4.28 -12.61
N ILE A 483 34.49 -3.92 -13.39
CA ILE A 483 33.33 -3.19 -12.89
C ILE A 483 32.09 -3.97 -13.31
N ASP A 484 31.20 -4.19 -12.35
CA ASP A 484 29.95 -4.93 -12.53
C ASP A 484 28.83 -4.22 -11.76
N ASN A 485 27.65 -4.16 -12.38
CA ASN A 485 26.42 -3.57 -11.85
C ASN A 485 25.25 -4.58 -11.81
N ASN A 486 25.51 -5.87 -12.06
CA ASN A 486 24.49 -6.92 -12.07
C ASN A 486 24.27 -7.47 -10.65
N ASN A 487 23.15 -7.11 -10.03
CA ASN A 487 22.78 -7.43 -8.64
C ASN A 487 23.71 -6.89 -7.53
N ARG A 488 24.79 -6.18 -7.88
CA ARG A 488 25.71 -5.50 -6.93
C ARG A 488 26.43 -4.35 -7.64
N LEU A 489 26.97 -3.41 -6.87
CA LEU A 489 27.94 -2.42 -7.39
C LEU A 489 29.34 -2.89 -7.04
N TYR A 490 30.09 -3.34 -8.03
CA TYR A 490 31.39 -3.95 -7.86
C TYR A 490 32.45 -3.19 -8.63
N ILE A 491 33.56 -2.87 -7.96
CA ILE A 491 34.74 -2.25 -8.57
C ILE A 491 35.98 -2.93 -7.98
N ALA A 492 36.79 -3.57 -8.81
CA ALA A 492 38.05 -4.18 -8.41
C ALA A 492 39.18 -3.79 -9.38
N PRO A 493 40.41 -3.54 -8.90
CA PRO A 493 41.55 -3.27 -9.77
C PRO A 493 41.99 -4.53 -10.53
N LYS A 494 42.41 -4.39 -11.79
CA LYS A 494 42.95 -5.52 -12.57
C LYS A 494 44.40 -5.80 -12.22
N LYS A 495 44.75 -7.09 -12.19
CA LYS A 495 46.14 -7.57 -12.03
C LYS A 495 47.06 -6.98 -13.09
N ASN A 496 48.27 -6.62 -12.68
CA ASN A 496 49.34 -6.04 -13.49
C ASN A 496 49.08 -4.62 -14.02
N GLU A 497 47.97 -3.98 -13.65
CA GLU A 497 47.76 -2.57 -13.93
C GLU A 497 48.52 -1.67 -12.94
N THR A 498 48.95 -0.50 -13.41
CA THR A 498 49.65 0.49 -12.58
C THR A 498 48.72 1.63 -12.19
N PHE A 499 48.66 1.93 -10.89
CA PHE A 499 47.80 2.95 -10.29
C PHE A 499 48.62 4.01 -9.55
N GLN A 500 48.11 5.25 -9.55
CA GLN A 500 48.65 6.41 -8.82
C GLN A 500 47.56 7.47 -8.65
N ASN A 501 47.71 8.34 -7.64
CA ASN A 501 46.79 9.45 -7.35
C ASN A 501 46.87 10.60 -8.38
N SER A 502 47.89 10.65 -9.24
CA SER A 502 47.94 11.64 -10.33
C SER A 502 48.82 11.20 -11.51
N PRO A 503 48.35 11.29 -12.77
CA PRO A 503 46.97 11.56 -13.16
C PRO A 503 46.04 10.46 -12.65
N ASN A 504 44.98 10.86 -11.93
CA ASN A 504 44.04 10.00 -11.25
C ASN A 504 43.46 8.95 -12.21
N LYS A 505 43.70 7.67 -11.94
CA LYS A 505 43.12 6.54 -12.68
C LYS A 505 42.11 5.88 -11.76
N VAL A 506 40.84 6.17 -11.98
CA VAL A 506 39.77 5.77 -11.05
C VAL A 506 38.72 4.91 -11.75
N GLY A 507 38.16 3.96 -11.01
CA GLY A 507 36.99 3.20 -11.41
C GLY A 507 35.74 3.91 -10.91
N ARG A 508 34.73 4.08 -11.76
CA ARG A 508 33.49 4.79 -11.41
C ARG A 508 32.24 4.07 -11.89
N LEU A 509 31.25 4.03 -11.02
CA LEU A 509 29.85 3.77 -11.33
C LEU A 509 29.07 5.05 -11.06
N GLY A 510 28.19 5.45 -11.98
CA GLY A 510 27.35 6.64 -11.87
C GLY A 510 25.87 6.28 -11.95
N PHE A 511 25.03 7.02 -11.22
CA PHE A 511 23.57 6.97 -11.34
C PHE A 511 23.05 8.39 -11.49
N GLN A 512 22.24 8.63 -12.52
CA GLN A 512 21.66 9.95 -12.78
C GLN A 512 20.14 9.92 -12.57
N VAL A 513 19.59 11.03 -12.10
CA VAL A 513 18.13 11.20 -12.04
C VAL A 513 17.50 11.05 -13.43
N PRO A 514 16.21 10.66 -13.53
CA PRO A 514 15.50 10.64 -14.80
C PRO A 514 15.58 11.99 -15.51
N HIS A 515 15.67 11.97 -16.85
CA HIS A 515 15.79 13.19 -17.64
C HIS A 515 14.62 14.14 -17.37
N GLN A 516 14.93 15.42 -17.11
CA GLN A 516 13.96 16.47 -16.76
C GLN A 516 13.17 16.21 -15.46
N SER A 517 13.66 15.35 -14.56
CA SER A 517 13.03 15.22 -13.25
C SER A 517 13.09 16.55 -12.50
N GLY A 518 11.94 17.01 -11.99
CA GLY A 518 11.86 18.17 -11.10
C GLY A 518 12.33 17.89 -9.68
N ARG A 519 12.80 16.66 -9.39
CA ARG A 519 13.27 16.22 -8.08
C ARG A 519 14.62 15.51 -8.21
N GLU A 520 15.52 15.83 -7.28
CA GLU A 520 16.90 15.35 -7.24
C GLU A 520 17.12 14.32 -6.12
N PHE A 521 18.29 13.66 -6.09
CA PHE A 521 18.67 12.81 -4.97
C PHE A 521 18.84 13.63 -3.69
N VAL A 522 18.22 13.18 -2.60
CA VAL A 522 18.35 13.80 -1.26
C VAL A 522 18.87 12.83 -0.21
N GLY A 523 19.03 11.56 -0.56
CA GLY A 523 19.57 10.54 0.33
C GLY A 523 19.92 9.25 -0.41
N VAL A 524 20.72 8.42 0.24
CA VAL A 524 21.07 7.07 -0.21
C VAL A 524 21.35 6.17 0.98
N GLN A 525 20.97 4.90 0.84
CA GLN A 525 21.30 3.85 1.79
C GLN A 525 21.93 2.68 1.03
N PHE A 526 23.02 2.13 1.58
CA PHE A 526 23.69 0.95 1.00
C PHE A 526 24.52 0.21 2.06
N ASP A 527 24.66 -1.09 1.85
CA ASP A 527 25.66 -1.91 2.55
C ASP A 527 26.95 -1.98 1.73
N PHE A 528 28.09 -2.09 2.39
CA PHE A 528 29.39 -2.21 1.74
C PHE A 528 30.22 -3.35 2.31
N GLU A 529 31.08 -3.89 1.45
CA GLU A 529 32.22 -4.72 1.80
C GLU A 529 33.45 -4.19 1.04
N LEU A 530 34.53 -3.91 1.76
CA LEU A 530 35.81 -3.46 1.21
C LEU A 530 36.93 -4.32 1.75
N THR A 531 37.64 -5.00 0.85
CA THR A 531 38.90 -5.69 1.16
C THR A 531 40.01 -5.05 0.36
N ALA A 532 40.70 -4.05 0.94
CA ALA A 532 41.76 -3.33 0.26
C ALA A 532 42.84 -2.82 1.23
N ALA A 533 44.07 -2.66 0.73
CA ALA A 533 45.17 -2.04 1.47
C ALA A 533 44.91 -0.55 1.75
N SER A 534 45.64 0.04 2.70
CA SER A 534 45.48 1.46 3.09
C SER A 534 45.83 2.48 2.01
N THR A 535 46.42 2.03 0.92
CA THR A 535 46.66 2.84 -0.28
C THR A 535 45.44 2.92 -1.20
N TRP A 536 44.37 2.20 -0.91
CA TRP A 536 43.11 2.28 -1.65
C TRP A 536 42.05 3.04 -0.86
N GLN A 537 41.27 3.83 -1.58
CA GLN A 537 40.13 4.56 -1.03
C GLN A 537 38.91 4.37 -1.92
N ILE A 538 37.76 4.17 -1.28
CA ILE A 538 36.46 4.26 -1.94
C ILE A 538 35.70 5.49 -1.42
N ARG A 539 34.86 6.07 -2.27
CA ARG A 539 33.98 7.17 -1.88
C ARG A 539 32.67 7.16 -2.66
N LEU A 540 31.64 7.66 -2.01
CA LEU A 540 30.41 8.09 -2.65
C LEU A 540 30.46 9.62 -2.80
N ARG A 541 30.10 10.11 -3.98
CA ARG A 541 30.12 11.54 -4.32
C ARG A 541 28.80 11.95 -4.97
N SER A 542 28.27 13.12 -4.64
CA SER A 542 27.24 13.77 -5.44
C SER A 542 27.84 14.39 -6.69
N ALA A 543 27.07 14.51 -7.76
CA ALA A 543 27.48 15.31 -8.91
C ALA A 543 26.31 16.03 -9.59
N ASP A 544 26.65 17.01 -10.43
CA ASP A 544 25.73 17.63 -11.38
C ASP A 544 25.31 16.65 -12.50
N ALA A 545 24.46 17.13 -13.41
CA ALA A 545 23.96 16.33 -14.53
C ALA A 545 25.06 15.99 -15.56
N GLU A 546 26.18 16.72 -15.55
CA GLU A 546 27.35 16.53 -16.39
C GLU A 546 28.51 15.78 -15.69
N TRP A 547 28.27 15.21 -14.50
CA TRP A 547 29.26 14.45 -13.70
C TRP A 547 30.46 15.24 -13.15
N GLY A 548 30.47 16.57 -13.28
CA GLY A 548 31.63 17.44 -13.05
C GLY A 548 31.73 17.99 -11.63
N SER A 549 30.82 18.89 -11.26
CA SER A 549 30.78 19.52 -9.94
C SER A 549 30.15 18.58 -8.92
N GLY A 550 30.68 18.52 -7.69
CA GLY A 550 30.17 17.58 -6.69
C GLY A 550 30.91 17.59 -5.35
N ALA A 551 30.30 16.99 -4.33
CA ALA A 551 30.88 16.86 -2.99
C ALA A 551 31.05 15.38 -2.62
N ASP A 552 32.13 15.06 -1.91
CA ASP A 552 32.32 13.73 -1.35
C ASP A 552 31.37 13.57 -0.16
N LEU A 553 30.42 12.64 -0.27
CA LEU A 553 29.37 12.40 0.71
C LEU A 553 29.81 11.37 1.76
N TRP A 554 30.61 10.39 1.34
CA TRP A 554 31.15 9.36 2.21
C TRP A 554 32.47 8.84 1.65
N THR A 555 33.41 8.52 2.53
CA THR A 555 34.76 8.07 2.17
C THR A 555 35.22 6.98 3.13
N LEU A 556 35.84 5.93 2.59
CA LEU A 556 36.44 4.85 3.37
C LEU A 556 37.83 4.52 2.84
N ASN A 557 38.81 4.52 3.73
CA ASN A 557 40.17 4.03 3.44
C ASN A 557 40.24 2.53 3.74
N GLY A 558 40.96 1.80 2.90
CA GLY A 558 41.30 0.41 3.17
C GLY A 558 42.19 0.28 4.41
N THR A 559 42.18 -0.89 5.03
CA THR A 559 42.98 -1.20 6.23
C THR A 559 43.88 -2.41 6.04
N GLY A 560 43.82 -3.07 4.88
CA GLY A 560 44.49 -4.35 4.60
C GLY A 560 43.71 -5.56 5.15
N SER A 561 42.49 -5.36 5.65
CA SER A 561 41.56 -6.41 6.09
C SER A 561 40.16 -6.11 5.56
N ALA A 562 39.27 -7.12 5.58
CA ALA A 562 37.89 -6.94 5.16
C ALA A 562 37.15 -5.97 6.11
N GLN A 563 36.44 -5.01 5.54
CA GLN A 563 35.63 -4.01 6.23
C GLN A 563 34.21 -4.09 5.70
N THR A 564 33.23 -4.27 6.58
CA THR A 564 31.81 -4.32 6.21
C THR A 564 31.02 -3.30 7.02
N GLY A 565 29.89 -2.84 6.48
CA GLY A 565 28.97 -1.99 7.23
C GLY A 565 27.80 -1.49 6.39
N SER A 566 26.93 -0.73 7.04
CA SER A 566 25.75 -0.11 6.43
C SER A 566 25.86 1.40 6.53
N ILE A 567 25.48 2.09 5.47
CA ILE A 567 25.54 3.54 5.35
C ILE A 567 24.14 4.05 5.01
N ASN A 568 23.68 5.06 5.74
CA ASN A 568 22.47 5.82 5.45
C ASN A 568 22.83 7.31 5.50
N LEU A 569 22.70 8.00 4.37
CA LEU A 569 23.11 9.40 4.21
C LEU A 569 21.95 10.21 3.67
N THR A 570 21.80 11.42 4.22
CA THR A 570 20.98 12.50 3.67
C THR A 570 21.89 13.65 3.25
N PHE A 571 21.63 14.26 2.09
CA PHE A 571 22.46 15.32 1.54
C PHE A 571 21.63 16.32 0.72
N SER A 572 22.23 17.48 0.44
CA SER A 572 21.61 18.47 -0.44
C SER A 572 21.32 17.89 -1.82
N ALA A 573 20.20 18.29 -2.39
CA ALA A 573 19.72 17.91 -3.71
C ALA A 573 20.86 17.76 -4.75
N ALA A 574 20.95 16.59 -5.38
CA ALA A 574 21.96 16.28 -6.40
C ALA A 574 21.37 15.57 -7.62
N ALA A 575 21.77 16.01 -8.82
CA ALA A 575 21.31 15.44 -10.09
C ALA A 575 21.93 14.07 -10.41
N SER A 576 23.05 13.71 -9.79
CA SER A 576 23.66 12.40 -9.96
C SER A 576 24.46 11.97 -8.73
N LEU A 577 24.74 10.67 -8.64
CA LEU A 577 25.57 10.03 -7.63
C LEU A 577 26.67 9.20 -8.30
N GLN A 578 27.84 9.14 -7.67
CA GLN A 578 29.00 8.41 -8.17
C GLN A 578 29.61 7.56 -7.06
N PHE A 579 29.83 6.28 -7.34
CA PHE A 579 30.65 5.40 -6.53
C PHE A 579 32.03 5.27 -7.16
N ILE A 580 33.08 5.57 -6.40
CA ILE A 580 34.44 5.76 -6.93
C ILE A 580 35.42 4.92 -6.12
N MET A 581 36.30 4.18 -6.82
CA MET A 581 37.47 3.53 -6.22
C MET A 581 38.74 4.10 -6.85
N PHE A 582 39.74 4.42 -6.03
CA PHE A 582 41.02 4.91 -6.52
C PHE A 582 42.19 4.61 -5.59
N TYR A 583 43.39 4.70 -6.16
CA TYR A 583 44.64 4.48 -5.47
C TYR A 583 45.17 5.79 -4.86
N ASN A 584 45.01 5.92 -3.55
CA ASN A 584 45.36 7.09 -2.76
C ASN A 584 46.84 7.09 -2.34
N SER A 585 47.74 7.01 -3.33
CA SER A 585 49.18 7.18 -3.12
C SER A 585 49.81 7.97 -4.27
N GLY A 586 50.73 8.87 -3.92
CA GLY A 586 51.50 9.65 -4.90
C GLY A 586 52.58 8.84 -5.61
N THR A 587 52.93 7.66 -5.11
CA THR A 587 53.92 6.77 -5.73
C THR A 587 53.19 5.71 -6.57
N PRO A 588 53.44 5.63 -7.89
CA PRO A 588 52.84 4.60 -8.71
C PRO A 588 53.23 3.19 -8.25
N ALA A 589 52.24 2.29 -8.25
CA ALA A 589 52.44 0.89 -7.92
C ALA A 589 51.64 -0.01 -8.87
N THR A 590 52.23 -1.14 -9.24
CA THR A 590 51.56 -2.19 -10.00
C THR A 590 50.75 -3.07 -9.05
N TYR A 591 49.47 -3.28 -9.35
CA TYR A 591 48.62 -4.15 -8.56
C TYR A 591 49.00 -5.62 -8.80
N THR A 592 49.42 -6.30 -7.73
CA THR A 592 49.90 -7.69 -7.77
C THR A 592 48.86 -8.72 -7.34
N GLY A 593 47.72 -8.28 -6.80
CA GLY A 593 46.59 -9.17 -6.47
C GLY A 593 45.97 -9.78 -7.73
N GLU A 594 45.21 -10.87 -7.56
CA GLU A 594 44.40 -11.39 -8.66
C GLU A 594 43.34 -10.37 -9.08
N THR A 595 42.92 -10.43 -10.34
CA THR A 595 41.78 -9.65 -10.84
C THR A 595 40.50 -10.25 -10.28
N GLY A 596 39.62 -9.40 -9.75
CA GLY A 596 38.43 -9.81 -9.00
C GLY A 596 38.72 -9.88 -7.51
#